data_AF-A0A3P6TQS2-F1
#
_entry.id   AF-A0A3P6TQS2-F1
#
_cell.length_a   1.000
_cell.length_b   1.000
_cell.length_c   1.000
_cell.angle_alpha   90.00
_cell.angle_beta   90.00
_cell.angle_gamma   90.00
#
_symmetry.space_group_name_H-M   'P 1'
#
loop_
_entity.id
_entity.type
_entity.pdbx_description
1 polymer ?
#
loop_
_entity_poly.entity_id
_entity_poly.type
_entity_poly.pdbx_seq_one_letter_code
_entity_poly.pdbx_strand_id
1 'polypeptide(L)'
;AAHLTAAGITCLLNRLQKPYVTVGIDGSLFRFHPNFARIMDQKIDQLLPKNLEYQLMLSEDGSGRGAALVAAVATRIRREVREIRKNE
;
A
#
# COMPACT_ATOMS: atom_id res chain seq x y z
N ALA A 1 -2.14 -7.02 -18.58
CA ALA A 1 -1.43 -6.51 -17.39
C ALA A 1 -2.37 -5.78 -16.44
N ALA A 2 -2.90 -4.59 -16.78
CA ALA A 2 -3.76 -3.79 -15.88
C ALA A 2 -4.92 -4.56 -15.23
N HIS A 3 -5.67 -5.37 -15.99
CA HIS A 3 -6.77 -6.16 -15.42
C HIS A 3 -6.32 -7.22 -14.40
N LEU A 4 -5.17 -7.84 -14.62
CA LEU A 4 -4.64 -8.85 -13.71
C LEU A 4 -4.15 -8.21 -12.41
N THR A 5 -3.48 -7.05 -12.52
CA THR A 5 -3.08 -6.25 -11.36
C THR A 5 -4.30 -5.78 -10.58
N ALA A 6 -5.34 -5.29 -11.26
CA ALA A 6 -6.61 -4.89 -10.65
C ALA A 6 -7.29 -6.04 -9.91
N ALA A 7 -7.33 -7.24 -10.49
CA ALA A 7 -7.89 -8.42 -9.82
C ALA A 7 -7.11 -8.78 -8.55
N GLY A 8 -5.77 -8.69 -8.57
CA GLY A 8 -4.93 -8.90 -7.39
C GLY A 8 -5.19 -7.88 -6.29
N ILE A 9 -5.25 -6.59 -6.63
CA ILE A 9 -5.56 -5.51 -5.67
C ILE A 9 -6.96 -5.73 -5.08
N THR A 10 -7.96 -5.99 -5.92
CA THR A 10 -9.34 -6.22 -5.46
C THR A 10 -9.45 -7.41 -4.53
N CYS A 11 -8.74 -8.50 -4.82
CA CYS A 11 -8.67 -9.67 -3.95
C CYS A 11 -8.19 -9.30 -2.54
N LEU A 12 -7.13 -8.48 -2.44
CA LEU A 12 -6.61 -8.00 -1.17
C LEU A 12 -7.58 -7.05 -0.45
N LEU A 13 -8.18 -6.11 -1.17
CA LEU A 13 -9.19 -5.20 -0.62
C LEU A 13 -10.37 -5.96 -0.03
N ASN A 14 -10.90 -6.93 -0.79
CA ASN A 14 -11.97 -7.80 -0.33
C ASN A 14 -11.53 -8.68 0.85
N ARG A 15 -10.26 -9.09 0.93
CA ARG A 15 -9.78 -9.86 2.08
C ARG A 15 -9.62 -9.01 3.34
N LEU A 16 -9.29 -7.72 3.20
CA LEU A 16 -9.10 -6.81 4.33
C LEU A 16 -10.43 -6.41 5.00
N GLN A 17 -11.53 -6.37 4.24
CA GLN A 17 -12.86 -5.97 4.74
C GLN A 17 -12.83 -4.64 5.52
N LYS A 18 -12.03 -3.68 5.05
CA LYS A 18 -11.97 -2.33 5.62
C LYS A 18 -12.81 -1.38 4.79
N PRO A 19 -13.59 -0.48 5.41
CA PRO A 19 -14.50 0.41 4.68
C PRO A 19 -13.76 1.32 3.69
N TYR A 20 -12.51 1.70 4.01
CA TYR A 20 -11.68 2.54 3.17
C TYR A 20 -10.21 2.13 3.21
N VAL A 21 -9.57 2.00 2.04
CA VAL A 21 -8.14 1.62 1.92
C VAL A 21 -7.41 2.49 0.91
N THR A 22 -6.30 3.10 1.33
CA THR A 22 -5.31 3.70 0.43
C THR A 22 -4.34 2.64 -0.08
N VAL A 23 -4.25 2.47 -1.40
CA VAL A 23 -3.27 1.58 -2.04
C VAL A 23 -2.12 2.43 -2.56
N GLY A 24 -0.94 2.28 -1.95
CA GLY A 24 0.29 2.91 -2.44
C GLY A 24 0.79 2.22 -3.71
N ILE A 25 1.00 2.99 -4.77
CA ILE A 25 1.45 2.51 -6.08
C ILE A 25 2.75 3.19 -6.47
N ASP A 26 3.70 2.43 -7.00
CA ASP A 26 4.90 2.95 -7.65
C ASP A 26 5.19 2.09 -8.89
N GLY A 27 5.99 2.62 -9.82
CA GLY A 27 6.41 1.94 -11.03
C GLY A 27 6.17 2.75 -12.30
N SER A 28 7.12 2.67 -13.23
CA SER A 28 7.12 3.40 -14.50
C SER A 28 5.88 3.12 -15.37
N LEU A 29 5.39 1.87 -15.37
CA LEU A 29 4.20 1.50 -16.14
C LEU A 29 2.94 2.22 -15.64
N PHE A 30 2.76 2.32 -14.33
CA PHE A 30 1.64 3.06 -13.76
C PHE A 30 1.80 4.58 -14.00
N ARG A 31 3.03 5.09 -13.90
CA ARG A 31 3.33 6.53 -14.00
C ARG A 31 3.29 7.09 -15.42
N PHE A 32 3.81 6.37 -16.40
CA PHE A 32 4.10 6.93 -17.72
C PHE A 32 3.24 6.35 -18.85
N HIS A 33 2.57 5.22 -18.65
CA HIS A 33 1.71 4.66 -19.69
C HIS A 33 0.35 5.37 -19.72
N PRO A 34 -0.08 5.90 -20.88
CA PRO A 34 -1.22 6.83 -20.97
C PRO A 34 -2.55 6.25 -20.50
N ASN A 35 -2.71 4.93 -20.58
CA ASN A 35 -3.96 4.25 -20.25
C ASN A 35 -3.88 3.32 -19.04
N PHE A 36 -2.70 3.06 -18.49
CA PHE A 36 -2.56 1.93 -17.55
C PHE A 36 -3.27 2.21 -16.23
N ALA A 37 -3.00 3.36 -15.61
CA ALA A 37 -3.62 3.76 -14.35
C ALA A 37 -5.15 3.78 -14.47
N ARG A 38 -5.69 4.43 -15.50
CA ARG A 38 -7.13 4.52 -15.75
C ARG A 38 -7.79 3.16 -15.94
N ILE A 39 -7.22 2.28 -16.77
CA ILE A 39 -7.80 0.94 -17.01
C ILE A 39 -7.74 0.09 -15.75
N MET A 40 -6.64 0.17 -14.98
CA MET A 40 -6.51 -0.56 -13.73
C MET A 40 -7.53 -0.10 -12.69
N ASP A 41 -7.67 1.22 -12.50
CA ASP A 41 -8.61 1.84 -11.57
C ASP A 41 -10.06 1.45 -11.90
N GLN A 42 -10.51 1.68 -13.15
CA GLN A 42 -11.83 1.27 -13.62
C GLN A 42 -12.10 -0.23 -13.41
N LYS A 43 -11.06 -1.07 -13.51
CA LYS A 43 -11.22 -2.51 -13.33
C LYS A 43 -11.31 -2.92 -11.87
N ILE A 44 -10.66 -2.19 -10.95
CA ILE A 44 -10.83 -2.40 -9.50
C ILE A 44 -12.27 -2.02 -9.13
N ASP A 45 -12.75 -0.85 -9.55
CA ASP A 45 -14.14 -0.41 -9.31
C ASP A 45 -15.18 -1.43 -9.77
N GLN A 46 -14.98 -2.05 -10.93
CA GLN A 46 -15.90 -3.07 -11.46
C GLN A 46 -15.93 -4.36 -10.63
N LEU A 47 -14.83 -4.70 -9.95
CA LEU A 47 -14.68 -5.96 -9.22
C LEU A 47 -14.92 -5.79 -7.71
N LEU A 48 -14.84 -4.56 -7.20
CA LEU A 48 -14.91 -4.27 -5.77
C LEU A 48 -16.34 -4.43 -5.24
N PRO A 49 -16.52 -5.07 -4.06
CA PRO A 49 -17.80 -5.05 -3.36
C PRO A 49 -18.26 -3.62 -3.06
N LYS A 50 -19.56 -3.35 -3.22
CA LYS A 50 -20.14 -1.99 -3.07
C LYS A 50 -19.99 -1.36 -1.69
N ASN A 51 -19.68 -2.16 -0.67
CA ASN A 51 -19.52 -1.72 0.72
C ASN A 51 -18.07 -1.35 1.07
N LEU A 52 -17.14 -1.42 0.11
CA LEU A 52 -15.74 -1.08 0.29
C LEU A 52 -15.37 0.07 -0.64
N GLU A 53 -14.51 0.95 -0.15
CA GLU A 53 -13.97 2.08 -0.90
C GLU A 53 -12.43 2.03 -0.90
N TYR A 54 -11.83 2.64 -1.91
CA TYR A 54 -10.37 2.73 -2.01
C TYR A 54 -9.92 4.01 -2.69
N GLN A 55 -8.62 4.27 -2.61
CA GLN A 55 -7.94 5.24 -3.46
C GLN A 55 -6.56 4.70 -3.87
N LEU A 56 -6.14 5.01 -5.09
CA LEU A 56 -4.77 4.77 -5.54
C LEU A 56 -3.92 6.00 -5.29
N MET A 57 -2.78 5.84 -4.63
CA MET A 57 -1.86 6.94 -4.34
C MET A 57 -0.49 6.65 -4.94
N LEU A 58 -0.04 7.51 -5.86
CA LEU A 58 1.31 7.42 -6.41
C LEU A 58 2.34 7.77 -5.33
N SER A 59 3.32 6.90 -5.14
CA SER A 59 4.38 7.06 -4.15
C SER A 59 5.68 7.47 -4.82
N GLU A 60 6.05 8.75 -4.73
CA GLU A 60 7.24 9.31 -5.40
C GLU A 60 8.58 8.76 -4.89
N ASP A 61 8.66 8.45 -3.59
CA ASP A 61 9.82 7.84 -2.92
C ASP A 61 9.33 6.91 -1.80
N GLY A 62 8.58 5.88 -2.17
CA GLY A 62 7.97 4.97 -1.20
C GLY A 62 9.00 4.11 -0.48
N SER A 63 9.99 3.61 -1.23
CA SER A 63 11.02 2.70 -0.70
C SER A 63 11.98 3.41 0.24
N GLY A 64 12.45 4.62 -0.10
CA GLY A 64 13.37 5.39 0.75
C GLY A 64 12.70 5.83 2.06
N ARG A 65 11.56 6.53 1.95
CA ARG A 65 10.82 7.03 3.13
C ARG A 65 10.30 5.91 4.01
N GLY A 66 9.77 4.83 3.40
CA GLY A 66 9.29 3.67 4.13
C GLY A 66 10.41 2.96 4.90
N ALA A 67 11.56 2.73 4.27
CA ALA A 67 12.71 2.11 4.91
C ALA A 67 13.23 2.95 6.09
N ALA A 68 13.34 4.27 5.92
CA ALA A 68 13.77 5.18 6.98
C ALA A 68 12.81 5.13 8.20
N LEU A 69 11.50 5.14 7.96
CA LEU A 69 10.49 5.05 9.01
C LEU A 69 10.60 3.72 9.78
N VAL A 70 10.70 2.60 9.07
CA VAL A 70 10.86 1.27 9.68
C VAL A 70 12.14 1.20 10.51
N ALA A 71 13.26 1.73 10.00
CA ALA A 71 14.52 1.77 10.72
C ALA A 71 14.43 2.60 12.01
N ALA A 72 13.77 3.76 11.97
CA ALA A 72 13.54 4.60 13.13
C ALA A 72 12.71 3.87 14.21
N VAL A 73 11.60 3.22 13.81
CA VAL A 73 10.75 2.44 14.72
C VAL A 73 11.50 1.25 15.32
N ALA A 74 12.22 0.48 14.51
CA ALA A 74 13.03 -0.64 14.99
C ALA A 74 14.13 -0.19 15.97
N THR A 75 14.73 0.98 15.73
CA THR A 75 15.74 1.57 16.62
C THR A 75 15.13 1.98 17.95
N ARG A 76 13.93 2.58 17.94
CA ARG A 76 13.19 2.92 19.17
C ARG A 76 12.86 1.68 20.00
N ILE A 77 12.27 0.66 19.39
CA ILE A 77 11.90 -0.60 20.08
C ILE A 77 13.14 -1.25 20.71
N ARG A 78 14.27 -1.30 20.00
CA ARG A 78 15.53 -1.85 20.55
C ARG A 78 16.04 -1.06 21.76
N ARG A 79 15.85 0.26 21.80
CA ARG A 79 16.22 1.10 22.95
C ARG A 79 15.30 0.79 24.13
N GLU A 80 13.99 0.76 23.93
CA GLU A 80 13.00 0.44 24.97
C GLU A 80 13.28 -0.93 25.61
N VAL A 81 13.52 -1.98 24.80
CA VAL A 81 13.86 -3.32 25.30
C VAL A 81 15.18 -3.33 26.10
N ARG A 82 16.17 -2.52 25.70
CA ARG A 82 17.45 -2.42 26.43
C ARG A 82 17.30 -1.74 27.77
N GLU A 83 16.46 -0.70 27.87
CA GLU A 83 16.23 0.01 29.13
C GLU A 83 15.44 -0.84 30.12
N ILE A 84 14.43 -1.60 29.66
CA ILE A 84 13.71 -2.56 30.52
C ILE A 84 14.69 -3.56 31.15
N ARG A 85 15.58 -4.16 30.35
CA ARG A 85 16.58 -5.14 30.82
C ARG A 85 17.65 -4.58 31.76
N LYS A 86 17.86 -3.26 31.78
CA LYS A 86 18.79 -2.63 32.73
C LYS A 86 18.15 -2.37 34.09
N ASN A 87 16.82 -2.31 34.14
CA ASN A 87 16.04 -2.04 35.33
C ASN A 87 15.57 -3.33 36.03
N GLU A 88 15.86 -4.50 35.44
CA GLU A 88 15.79 -5.83 36.04
C GLU A 88 17.14 -6.21 36.66
#